data_AF-A0A5J5IYK9-F1
#
_entry.id   AF-A0A5J5IYK9-F1
#
_cell.length_a   1.000
_cell.length_b   1.000
_cell.length_c   1.000
_cell.angle_alpha   90.00
_cell.angle_beta   90.00
_cell.angle_gamma   90.00
#
_symmetry.space_group_name_H-M   'P 1'
#
loop_
_entity.id
_entity.type
_entity.pdbx_description
1 polymer ?
#
loop_
_entity_poly.entity_id
_entity_poly.type
_entity_poly.pdbx_seq_one_letter_code
_entity_poly.pdbx_strand_id
1 'polypeptide(L)'
;MRETMALFGTGLTVITGVTGDGPVGFTLQAFSSLSLAPPLISVNVSRTSTSWPKIVDSGRFVVNVLGEGQEELALAFAKSGTDRFANVEWTPGRSGVPRLAGCVAWIECELVATYEGGDHTIAIGGVHDLIEGTTRRPLLFFDRTFRTLA
;
A
#
# COMPACT_ATOMS: atom_id res chain seq x y z
N MET A 1 -12.62 16.51 -12.07
CA MET A 1 -12.17 15.77 -10.86
C MET A 1 -10.80 15.14 -11.05
N ARG A 2 -10.61 14.16 -11.95
CA ARG A 2 -9.32 13.45 -12.12
C ARG A 2 -8.12 14.38 -12.36
N GLU A 3 -8.27 15.38 -13.21
CA GLU A 3 -7.21 16.37 -13.49
C GLU A 3 -6.85 17.19 -12.25
N THR A 4 -7.85 17.75 -11.57
CA THR A 4 -7.65 18.53 -10.34
C THR A 4 -7.00 17.69 -9.24
N MET A 5 -7.44 16.46 -9.04
CA MET A 5 -6.89 15.57 -8.00
C MET A 5 -5.45 15.13 -8.33
N ALA A 6 -5.06 15.07 -9.60
CA ALA A 6 -3.68 14.76 -9.98
C ALA A 6 -2.69 15.85 -9.51
N LEU A 7 -3.16 17.08 -9.27
CA LEU A 7 -2.33 18.16 -8.73
C LEU A 7 -2.06 18.01 -7.23
N PHE A 8 -2.75 17.09 -6.53
CA PHE A 8 -2.44 16.77 -5.14
C PHE A 8 -1.32 15.72 -5.09
N GLY A 9 -0.09 16.18 -4.85
CA GLY A 9 1.08 15.31 -4.73
C GLY A 9 1.02 14.44 -3.49
N THR A 10 1.32 13.16 -3.64
CA THR A 10 1.31 12.16 -2.54
C THR A 10 2.53 11.27 -2.63
N GLY A 11 2.88 10.64 -1.50
CA GLY A 11 3.75 9.46 -1.53
C GLY A 11 3.02 8.27 -2.16
N LEU A 12 3.79 7.29 -2.63
CA LEU A 12 3.26 6.08 -3.23
C LEU A 12 3.45 4.87 -2.31
N THR A 13 2.43 4.02 -2.23
CA THR A 13 2.48 2.81 -1.41
C THR A 13 2.11 1.57 -2.21
N VAL A 14 2.58 0.42 -1.74
CA VAL A 14 2.02 -0.88 -2.13
C VAL A 14 1.39 -1.53 -0.91
N ILE A 15 0.13 -1.90 -1.04
CA ILE A 15 -0.58 -2.67 -0.03
C ILE A 15 -0.34 -4.15 -0.34
N THR A 16 0.18 -4.90 0.62
CA THR A 16 0.38 -6.36 0.50
C THR A 16 -0.48 -7.10 1.51
N GLY A 17 -0.83 -8.35 1.17
CA GLY A 17 -1.51 -9.32 2.02
C GLY A 17 -1.04 -10.73 1.72
N VAL A 18 -1.62 -11.69 2.43
CA VAL A 18 -1.32 -13.11 2.26
C VAL A 18 -2.60 -13.91 2.12
N THR A 19 -2.57 -14.94 1.28
CA THR A 19 -3.68 -15.88 1.07
C THR A 19 -3.16 -17.31 1.15
N GLY A 20 -4.05 -18.31 1.14
CA GLY A 20 -3.66 -19.72 1.04
C GLY A 20 -2.87 -20.06 -0.22
N ASP A 21 -3.02 -19.26 -1.28
CA ASP A 21 -2.34 -19.46 -2.58
C ASP A 21 -1.05 -18.63 -2.72
N GLY A 22 -0.71 -17.82 -1.70
CA GLY A 22 0.49 -16.98 -1.70
C GLY A 22 0.21 -15.48 -1.52
N PRO A 23 1.23 -14.63 -1.77
CA PRO A 23 1.14 -13.20 -1.52
C PRO A 23 0.28 -12.49 -2.57
N VAL A 24 -0.40 -11.43 -2.13
CA VAL A 24 -1.16 -10.52 -3.00
C VAL A 24 -0.81 -9.08 -2.65
N GLY A 25 -0.99 -8.16 -3.60
CA GLY A 25 -0.81 -6.75 -3.29
C GLY A 25 -1.03 -5.84 -4.48
N PHE A 26 -1.20 -4.54 -4.25
CA PHE A 26 -1.48 -3.55 -5.28
C PHE A 26 -0.96 -2.17 -4.91
N THR A 27 -0.66 -1.35 -5.92
CA THR A 27 -0.24 0.04 -5.73
C THR A 27 -1.39 0.94 -5.32
N LEU A 28 -1.16 1.83 -4.36
CA LEU A 28 -2.15 2.75 -3.83
C LEU A 28 -1.53 4.10 -3.44
N GLN A 29 -2.23 5.19 -3.77
CA GLN A 29 -1.91 6.54 -3.29
C GLN A 29 -2.80 6.99 -2.13
N ALA A 30 -4.04 6.49 -2.07
CA ALA A 30 -5.03 6.91 -1.10
C ALA A 30 -4.80 6.26 0.28
N PHE A 31 -3.70 6.65 0.91
CA PHE A 31 -3.24 6.26 2.24
C PHE A 31 -3.13 7.51 3.13
N SER A 32 -3.56 7.40 4.38
CA SER A 32 -3.38 8.47 5.37
C SER A 32 -3.31 7.95 6.80
N SER A 33 -2.59 8.67 7.66
CA SER A 33 -2.74 8.53 9.11
C SER A 33 -4.14 8.96 9.53
N LEU A 34 -4.74 8.26 10.49
CA LEU A 34 -6.10 8.53 10.97
C LEU A 34 -6.14 8.85 12.47
N SER A 35 -5.41 8.09 13.30
CA SER A 35 -5.43 8.27 14.75
C SER A 35 -4.08 7.88 15.36
N LEU A 36 -3.71 8.57 16.44
CA LEU A 36 -2.52 8.26 17.23
C LEU A 36 -2.83 7.29 18.38
N ALA A 37 -4.01 7.40 19.02
CA ALA A 37 -4.40 6.58 20.15
C ALA A 37 -5.92 6.27 20.10
N PRO A 38 -6.33 5.04 19.70
CA PRO A 38 -5.48 3.94 19.23
C PRO A 38 -4.78 4.29 17.89
N PRO A 39 -3.64 3.66 17.56
CA PRO A 39 -2.92 3.97 16.33
C PRO A 39 -3.65 3.40 15.12
N LEU A 40 -4.18 4.26 14.25
CA LEU A 40 -4.97 3.89 13.08
C LEU A 40 -4.47 4.58 11.81
N ILE A 41 -4.60 3.89 10.69
CA ILE A 41 -4.45 4.43 9.33
C ILE A 41 -5.72 4.15 8.53
N SER A 42 -5.86 4.82 7.37
CA SER A 42 -6.88 4.50 6.39
C SER A 42 -6.27 4.27 5.00
N VAL A 43 -6.82 3.29 4.28
CA VAL A 43 -6.55 3.04 2.87
C VAL A 43 -7.87 3.01 2.08
N ASN A 44 -7.94 3.73 0.96
CA ASN A 44 -9.16 3.81 0.16
C ASN A 44 -8.99 2.99 -1.13
N VAL A 45 -9.58 1.80 -1.15
CA VAL A 45 -9.27 0.76 -2.13
C VAL A 45 -10.39 0.68 -3.17
N SER A 46 -10.04 0.65 -4.45
CA SER A 46 -11.03 0.46 -5.52
C SER A 46 -11.80 -0.84 -5.33
N ARG A 47 -13.14 -0.79 -5.50
CA ARG A 47 -14.00 -1.99 -5.47
C ARG A 47 -13.72 -2.96 -6.63
N THR A 48 -12.97 -2.53 -7.64
CA THR A 48 -12.50 -3.38 -8.75
C THR A 48 -11.20 -4.13 -8.44
N SER A 49 -10.60 -3.91 -7.27
CA SER A 49 -9.39 -4.62 -6.86
C SER A 49 -9.65 -6.12 -6.70
N THR A 50 -8.87 -6.95 -7.38
CA THR A 50 -8.93 -8.42 -7.24
C THR A 50 -8.13 -8.94 -6.05
N SER A 51 -7.23 -8.11 -5.49
CA SER A 51 -6.42 -8.44 -4.32
C SER A 51 -7.12 -8.07 -3.02
N TRP A 52 -7.96 -7.03 -3.03
CA TRP A 52 -8.58 -6.51 -1.82
C TRP A 52 -9.50 -7.49 -1.09
N PRO A 53 -10.44 -8.20 -1.77
CA PRO A 53 -11.26 -9.20 -1.09
C PRO A 53 -10.44 -10.27 -0.37
N LYS A 54 -9.33 -10.69 -0.99
CA LYS A 54 -8.41 -11.68 -0.42
C LYS A 54 -7.67 -11.16 0.82
N ILE A 55 -7.34 -9.87 0.84
CA ILE A 55 -6.74 -9.20 2.00
C ILE A 55 -7.77 -9.12 3.14
N VAL A 56 -9.02 -8.76 2.83
CA VAL A 56 -10.11 -8.71 3.82
C VAL A 56 -10.31 -10.06 4.48
N ASP A 57 -10.30 -11.15 3.72
CA ASP A 57 -10.43 -12.52 4.26
C ASP A 57 -9.32 -12.86 5.27
N SER A 58 -8.10 -12.38 5.04
CA SER A 58 -6.96 -12.60 5.94
C SER A 58 -6.94 -11.68 7.17
N GLY A 59 -7.66 -10.55 7.09
CA GLY A 59 -7.70 -9.47 8.07
C GLY A 59 -6.38 -8.72 8.26
N ARG A 60 -5.32 -9.02 7.50
CA ARG A 60 -3.97 -8.51 7.75
C ARG A 60 -3.35 -7.96 6.48
N PHE A 61 -2.67 -6.82 6.60
CA PHE A 61 -2.00 -6.19 5.47
C PHE A 61 -0.79 -5.38 5.91
N VAL A 62 0.09 -5.09 4.96
CA VAL A 62 1.23 -4.20 5.15
C VAL A 62 1.14 -3.05 4.16
N VAL A 63 1.33 -1.83 4.65
CA VAL A 63 1.58 -0.65 3.80
C VAL A 63 3.08 -0.53 3.60
N ASN A 64 3.53 -0.71 2.37
CA ASN A 64 4.93 -0.57 1.96
C ASN A 64 5.08 0.82 1.35
N VAL A 65 5.72 1.75 2.04
CA VAL A 65 5.91 3.13 1.55
C VAL A 65 7.12 3.14 0.60
N LEU A 66 6.90 3.46 -0.66
CA LEU A 66 7.92 3.33 -1.69
C LEU A 66 8.96 4.45 -1.63
N GLY A 67 10.21 4.11 -1.93
CA GLY A 67 11.33 5.03 -2.08
C GLY A 67 11.64 5.38 -3.53
N GLU A 68 12.45 6.43 -3.73
CA GLU A 68 12.99 6.79 -5.04
C GLU A 68 13.67 5.57 -5.73
N GLY A 69 13.48 5.40 -7.04
CA GLY A 69 13.97 4.24 -7.79
C GLY A 69 13.04 3.02 -7.79
N GLN A 70 11.90 3.08 -7.09
CA GLN A 70 10.89 2.01 -7.07
C GLN A 70 9.72 2.24 -8.04
N GLU A 71 9.91 3.02 -9.11
CA GLU A 71 8.90 3.29 -10.14
C GLU A 71 8.44 2.00 -10.84
N GLU A 72 9.39 1.13 -11.18
CA GLU A 72 9.07 -0.16 -11.83
C GLU A 72 8.24 -1.06 -10.91
N LEU A 73 8.57 -1.09 -9.62
CA LEU A 73 7.82 -1.81 -8.60
C LEU A 73 6.38 -1.27 -8.51
N ALA A 74 6.23 0.06 -8.44
CA ALA A 74 4.93 0.72 -8.42
C ALA A 74 4.08 0.38 -9.66
N LEU A 75 4.69 0.36 -10.85
CA LEU A 75 4.01 0.02 -12.09
C LEU A 75 3.64 -1.47 -12.16
N ALA A 76 4.49 -2.37 -11.66
CA ALA A 76 4.21 -3.80 -11.60
C ALA A 76 2.98 -4.09 -10.72
N PHE A 77 2.91 -3.47 -9.55
CA PHE A 77 1.78 -3.64 -8.62
C PHE A 77 0.50 -2.89 -9.03
N ALA A 78 0.57 -1.98 -10.00
CA ALA A 78 -0.61 -1.32 -10.58
C ALA A 78 -1.31 -2.16 -11.67
N LYS A 79 -0.61 -3.13 -12.28
CA LYS A 79 -1.16 -3.98 -13.35
C LYS A 79 -1.96 -5.17 -12.80
N SER A 80 -3.09 -5.48 -13.42
CA SER A 80 -3.89 -6.67 -13.11
C SER A 80 -3.47 -7.89 -13.94
N GLY A 81 -3.64 -9.09 -13.40
CA GLY A 81 -3.48 -10.35 -14.15
C GLY A 81 -2.04 -10.84 -14.34
N THR A 82 -1.05 -10.22 -13.68
CA THR A 82 0.35 -10.64 -13.71
C THR A 82 0.76 -11.22 -12.35
N ASP A 83 1.75 -12.11 -12.34
CA ASP A 83 2.45 -12.45 -11.10
C ASP A 83 3.29 -11.25 -10.65
N ARG A 84 2.76 -10.48 -9.70
CA ARG A 84 3.38 -9.24 -9.19
C ARG A 84 4.59 -9.50 -8.30
N PHE A 85 4.76 -10.73 -7.80
CA PHE A 85 5.80 -11.07 -6.83
C PHE A 85 6.98 -11.85 -7.43
N ALA A 86 6.85 -12.39 -8.65
CA ALA A 86 7.86 -13.22 -9.31
C ALA A 86 9.30 -12.66 -9.27
N ASN A 87 9.45 -11.34 -9.43
CA ASN A 87 10.76 -10.67 -9.48
C ASN A 87 10.89 -9.58 -8.41
N VAL A 88 10.20 -9.75 -7.28
CA VAL A 88 10.19 -8.77 -6.20
C VAL A 88 10.76 -9.41 -4.95
N GLU A 89 11.83 -8.83 -4.43
CA GLU A 89 12.38 -9.26 -3.15
C GLU A 89 11.48 -8.77 -2.01
N TRP A 90 11.10 -9.68 -1.11
CA TRP A 90 10.33 -9.37 0.07
C TRP A 90 10.65 -10.33 1.20
N THR A 91 10.37 -9.90 2.43
CA THR A 91 10.49 -10.74 3.63
C THR A 91 9.15 -10.76 4.37
N PRO A 92 8.79 -11.87 5.04
CA PRO A 92 7.58 -11.90 5.84
C PRO A 92 7.70 -10.90 7.01
N GLY A 93 6.64 -10.13 7.23
CA GLY A 93 6.40 -9.37 8.46
C GLY A 93 6.06 -10.28 9.63
N ARG A 94 5.77 -9.70 10.81
CA ARG A 94 5.36 -10.47 12.00
C ARG A 94 4.11 -11.29 11.74
N SER A 95 3.22 -10.74 10.93
CA SER A 95 1.95 -11.34 10.54
C SER A 95 2.05 -12.33 9.36
N GLY A 96 3.26 -12.55 8.82
CA GLY A 96 3.50 -13.34 7.61
C GLY A 96 3.21 -12.59 6.30
N VAL A 97 2.68 -11.36 6.39
CA VAL A 97 2.39 -10.53 5.22
C VAL A 97 3.69 -9.97 4.62
N PRO A 98 3.84 -9.91 3.28
CA PRO A 98 5.07 -9.44 2.65
C PRO A 98 5.44 -7.99 2.97
N ARG A 99 6.69 -7.77 3.36
CA ARG A 99 7.38 -6.48 3.39
C ARG A 99 8.34 -6.41 2.20
N LEU A 100 8.06 -5.51 1.26
CA LEU A 100 8.85 -5.36 0.03
C LEU A 100 10.19 -4.72 0.35
N ALA A 101 11.27 -5.23 -0.25
CA ALA A 101 12.62 -4.69 -0.02
C ALA A 101 12.76 -3.26 -0.56
N GLY A 102 13.65 -2.47 0.06
CA GLY A 102 14.01 -1.13 -0.40
C GLY A 102 12.99 -0.01 -0.12
N CYS A 103 11.85 -0.32 0.50
CA CYS A 103 10.87 0.68 0.91
C CYS A 103 11.41 1.62 2.01
N VAL A 104 10.90 2.85 2.07
CA VAL A 104 11.29 3.84 3.10
C VAL A 104 10.66 3.54 4.46
N ALA A 105 9.54 2.81 4.48
CA ALA A 105 8.89 2.36 5.70
C ALA A 105 7.92 1.19 5.42
N TRP A 106 7.63 0.44 6.48
CA TRP A 106 6.61 -0.60 6.52
C TRP A 106 5.68 -0.39 7.71
N ILE A 107 4.37 -0.51 7.47
CA ILE A 107 3.34 -0.35 8.49
C ILE A 107 2.51 -1.64 8.50
N GLU A 108 2.67 -2.45 9.54
CA GLU A 108 1.90 -3.70 9.67
C GLU A 108 0.56 -3.42 10.36
N CYS A 109 -0.53 -3.86 9.71
CA CYS A 109 -1.89 -3.53 10.10
C CYS A 109 -2.78 -4.76 10.19
N GLU A 110 -3.73 -4.68 11.12
CA GLU A 110 -4.94 -5.52 11.16
C GLU A 110 -6.15 -4.70 10.72
N LEU A 111 -7.05 -5.29 9.94
CA LEU A 111 -8.26 -4.63 9.47
C LEU A 111 -9.25 -4.45 10.63
N VAL A 112 -9.57 -3.21 10.96
CA VAL A 112 -10.49 -2.85 12.05
C VAL A 112 -11.90 -2.63 11.55
N ALA A 113 -12.06 -1.93 10.42
CA ALA A 113 -13.37 -1.62 9.87
C ALA A 113 -13.29 -1.30 8.37
N THR A 114 -14.41 -1.45 7.67
CA THR A 114 -14.58 -1.02 6.29
C THR A 114 -15.88 -0.23 6.14
N TYR A 115 -15.84 0.82 5.32
CA TYR A 115 -17.00 1.64 4.99
C TYR A 115 -17.14 1.80 3.48
N GLU A 116 -18.36 1.97 3.02
CA GLU A 116 -18.65 2.31 1.62
C GLU A 116 -18.21 3.74 1.32
N GLY A 117 -17.43 3.91 0.25
CA GLY A 117 -16.89 5.19 -0.22
C GLY A 117 -17.23 5.45 -1.69
N GLY A 118 -18.42 5.03 -2.15
CA GLY A 118 -18.82 5.07 -3.55
C GLY A 118 -18.24 3.91 -4.34
N ASP A 119 -17.37 4.19 -5.33
CA ASP A 119 -16.66 3.17 -6.11
C ASP A 119 -15.41 2.62 -5.38
N HIS A 120 -15.16 3.08 -4.15
CA HIS A 120 -14.08 2.62 -3.28
C HIS A 120 -14.62 2.09 -1.93
N THR A 121 -13.81 1.26 -1.28
CA THR A 121 -13.95 0.88 0.13
C THR A 121 -12.97 1.72 0.95
N ILE A 122 -13.45 2.39 1.99
CA ILE A 122 -12.60 3.04 3.01
C ILE A 122 -12.28 1.97 4.06
N ALA A 123 -11.02 1.56 4.16
CA ALA A 123 -10.59 0.55 5.12
C ALA A 123 -9.72 1.16 6.20
N ILE A 124 -10.06 0.84 7.46
CA ILE A 124 -9.34 1.29 8.64
C ILE A 124 -8.43 0.17 9.13
N GLY A 125 -7.14 0.45 9.20
CA GLY A 125 -6.13 -0.46 9.73
C GLY A 125 -5.69 -0.05 11.13
N GLY A 126 -5.70 -1.00 12.07
CA GLY A 126 -5.04 -0.87 13.36
C GLY A 126 -3.56 -1.19 13.22
N VAL A 127 -2.70 -0.24 13.57
CA VAL A 127 -1.25 -0.39 13.42
C VAL A 127 -0.68 -1.15 14.61
N HIS A 128 0.06 -2.22 14.35
CA HIS A 128 0.69 -3.02 15.40
C HIS A 128 2.21 -3.12 15.27
N ASP A 129 2.80 -2.74 14.14
CA ASP A 129 4.25 -2.59 13.99
C ASP A 129 4.60 -1.50 12.97
N LEU A 130 5.69 -0.79 13.21
CA LEU A 130 6.21 0.32 12.40
C LEU A 130 7.70 0.15 12.22
N ILE A 131 8.15 0.04 10.97
CA ILE A 131 9.56 -0.19 10.64
C ILE A 131 10.03 0.92 9.68
N GLU A 132 11.13 1.58 10.04
CA GLU A 132 11.80 2.54 9.17
C GLU A 132 12.78 1.83 8.24
N GLY A 133 12.78 2.21 6.97
CA GLY A 133 13.80 1.84 6.00
C GLY A 133 15.10 2.61 6.22
N THR A 134 16.14 2.21 5.49
CA THR A 134 17.47 2.85 5.56
C THR A 134 17.53 4.18 4.79
N THR A 135 16.59 4.40 3.85
CA THR A 135 16.44 5.63 3.09
C THR A 135 15.25 6.44 3.59
N ARG A 136 15.36 7.78 3.52
CA ARG A 136 14.29 8.73 3.84
C ARG A 136 13.79 9.50 2.60
N ARG A 137 14.05 8.97 1.40
CA ARG A 137 13.65 9.59 0.13
C ARG A 137 12.45 8.84 -0.49
N PRO A 138 11.21 9.33 -0.32
CA PRO A 138 10.02 8.66 -0.82
C PRO A 138 9.85 8.86 -2.33
N LEU A 139 9.24 7.88 -2.98
CA LEU A 139 8.71 8.05 -4.34
C LEU A 139 7.41 8.87 -4.26
N LEU A 140 7.37 9.97 -5.00
CA LEU A 140 6.19 10.83 -5.10
C LEU A 140 5.47 10.60 -6.43
N PHE A 141 4.16 10.78 -6.40
CA PHE A 141 3.32 10.80 -7.59
C PHE A 141 2.53 12.11 -7.63
N PHE A 142 2.79 12.91 -8.67
CA PHE A 142 2.19 14.22 -8.87
C PHE A 142 2.00 14.45 -10.37
N ASP A 143 0.84 14.99 -10.73
CA ASP A 143 0.43 15.22 -12.11
C ASP A 143 0.67 13.99 -13.00
N ARG A 144 0.18 12.84 -12.52
CA ARG A 144 0.24 11.53 -13.20
C ARG A 144 1.66 11.04 -13.53
N THR A 145 2.67 11.60 -12.87
CA THR A 145 4.06 11.27 -13.14
C THR A 145 4.82 11.08 -11.83
N PHE A 146 5.84 10.23 -11.87
CA PHE A 146 6.77 10.07 -10.76
C PHE A 146 7.61 11.35 -10.53
N ARG A 147 7.87 11.64 -9.26
CA ARG A 147 8.68 12.77 -8.79
C ARG A 147 9.55 12.34 -7.62
N THR A 148 10.64 13.06 -7.42
CA THR A 148 11.58 12.93 -6.30
C THR A 148 11.64 14.24 -5.52
N LEU A 149 12.17 14.21 -4.30
CA LEU A 149 12.44 15.44 -3.54
C LEU A 149 13.76 16.06 -4.01
N ALA A 150 13.81 17.39 -4.06
CA ALA A 150 15.03 18.14 -4.38
C ALA A 150 16.09 18.03 -3.27
#